data_AF-A0A2S0WQB3-F1
#
_entry.id   AF-A0A2S0WQB3-F1
#
_cell.length_a   1.000
_cell.length_b   1.000
_cell.length_c   1.000
_cell.angle_alpha   90.00
_cell.angle_beta   90.00
_cell.angle_gamma   90.00
#
_symmetry.space_group_name_H-M   'P 1'
#
loop_
_entity.id
_entity.type
_entity.pdbx_description
1 polymer ?
#
loop_
_entity_poly.entity_id
_entity_poly.type
_entity_poly.pdbx_seq_one_letter_code
_entity_poly.pdbx_strand_id
1 'polypeptide(L)'
;MSTEPNDDLIRDEVSPVQPSVEEVDAEVRAKLTGQSVSAVAQQAEDAYATIGVRLTGEQLADYADAVSTGAAFDIVQAVERSS
;
A
#
# COMPACT_ATOMS: atom_id res chain seq x y z
N MET A 1 -46.51 -3.22 29.32
CA MET A 1 -45.58 -4.05 28.52
C MET A 1 -44.58 -3.09 27.92
N SER A 2 -43.31 -3.23 28.32
CA SER A 2 -42.22 -2.31 28.04
C SER A 2 -41.85 -2.37 26.56
N THR A 3 -41.76 -1.21 25.91
CA THR A 3 -41.07 -1.05 24.63
C THR A 3 -39.57 -1.27 24.87
N GLU A 4 -39.03 -2.35 24.31
CA GLU A 4 -37.59 -2.59 24.27
C GLU A 4 -36.91 -1.46 23.45
N PRO A 5 -35.86 -0.82 23.96
CA PRO A 5 -35.11 0.16 23.20
C PRO A 5 -34.12 -0.55 22.27
N ASN A 6 -33.92 0.07 21.12
CA ASN A 6 -32.91 -0.20 20.11
C ASN A 6 -31.55 -0.60 20.73
N ASP A 7 -31.14 -1.86 20.52
CA ASP A 7 -29.72 -2.18 20.48
C ASP A 7 -29.34 -2.24 19.00
N ASP A 8 -29.05 -1.02 18.54
CA ASP A 8 -28.24 -0.66 17.41
C ASP A 8 -27.23 -1.77 17.10
N LEU A 9 -27.59 -2.65 16.17
CA LEU A 9 -26.69 -3.64 15.60
C LEU A 9 -25.69 -2.92 14.69
N ILE A 10 -24.90 -2.00 15.25
CA ILE A 10 -23.57 -1.71 14.73
C ILE A 10 -22.78 -2.98 15.00
N ARG A 11 -23.01 -3.97 14.14
CA ARG A 11 -21.95 -4.85 13.70
C ARG A 11 -20.93 -3.89 13.12
N ASP A 12 -20.03 -3.46 13.99
CA ASP A 12 -18.72 -2.99 13.65
C ASP A 12 -18.12 -4.14 12.84
N GLU A 13 -18.43 -4.15 11.55
CA GLU A 13 -17.60 -4.77 10.55
C GLU A 13 -16.28 -4.03 10.67
N VAL A 14 -15.46 -4.49 11.63
CA VAL A 14 -14.00 -4.43 11.56
C VAL A 14 -13.62 -5.16 10.28
N SER A 15 -13.94 -4.53 9.15
CA SER A 15 -13.23 -4.72 7.90
C SER A 15 -11.78 -4.56 8.31
N PRO A 16 -10.92 -5.58 8.12
CA PRO A 16 -9.51 -5.40 8.39
C PRO A 16 -9.10 -4.15 7.64
N VAL A 17 -8.69 -3.10 8.37
CA VAL A 17 -8.20 -1.87 7.78
C VAL A 17 -6.98 -2.28 6.98
N GLN A 18 -7.17 -2.48 5.68
CA GLN A 18 -6.06 -2.77 4.78
C GLN A 18 -5.25 -1.48 4.72
N PRO A 19 -3.93 -1.54 4.92
CA PRO A 19 -3.10 -0.34 4.83
C PRO A 19 -3.25 0.25 3.43
N SER A 20 -3.30 1.58 3.38
CA SER A 20 -3.40 2.30 2.11
C SER A 20 -2.10 2.17 1.32
N VAL A 21 -2.16 2.33 0.01
CA VAL A 21 -0.98 2.30 -0.87
C VAL A 21 0.09 3.29 -0.40
N GLU A 22 -0.31 4.48 0.06
CA GLU A 22 0.57 5.51 0.61
C GLU A 22 1.25 5.09 1.92
N GLU A 23 0.56 4.35 2.78
CA GLU A 23 1.13 3.85 4.04
C GLU A 23 2.19 2.79 3.77
N VAL A 24 1.91 1.89 2.82
CA VAL A 24 2.87 0.89 2.34
C VAL A 24 4.08 1.57 1.70
N ASP A 25 3.87 2.59 0.86
CA ASP A 25 4.97 3.35 0.24
C ASP A 25 5.87 4.03 1.28
N ALA A 26 5.28 4.74 2.23
CA ALA A 26 6.02 5.40 3.30
C ALA A 26 6.86 4.40 4.10
N GLU A 27 6.32 3.21 4.36
CA GLU A 27 7.04 2.14 5.05
C GLU A 27 8.20 1.60 4.21
N VAL A 28 7.96 1.29 2.94
CA VAL A 28 8.99 0.79 2.00
C VAL A 28 10.11 1.81 1.85
N ARG A 29 9.78 3.09 1.67
CA ARG A 29 10.75 4.19 1.65
C ARG A 29 11.52 4.28 2.95
N ALA A 30 10.86 4.26 4.10
CA ALA A 30 11.53 4.35 5.39
C ALA A 30 12.51 3.20 5.65
N LYS A 31 12.17 1.98 5.19
CA LYS A 31 12.97 0.77 5.39
C LYS A 31 14.07 0.58 4.34
N LEU A 32 13.84 1.01 3.09
CA LEU A 32 14.66 0.62 1.93
C LEU A 32 15.30 1.76 1.16
N THR A 33 15.09 3.03 1.57
CA THR A 33 15.84 4.14 0.98
C THR A 33 17.35 3.89 1.09
N GLY A 34 18.07 4.07 -0.03
CA GLY A 34 19.51 3.82 -0.10
C GLY A 34 19.91 2.34 -0.22
N GLN A 35 18.95 1.41 -0.33
CA GLN A 35 19.22 0.02 -0.69
C GLN A 35 19.25 -0.16 -2.22
N SER A 36 19.76 -1.32 -2.66
CA SER A 36 19.80 -1.67 -4.08
C SER A 36 18.39 -1.74 -4.68
N VAL A 37 18.23 -1.22 -5.90
CA VAL A 37 16.98 -1.26 -6.67
C VAL A 37 16.32 -2.64 -6.68
N SER A 38 17.09 -3.72 -6.84
CA SER A 38 16.53 -5.08 -6.82
C SER A 38 15.92 -5.47 -5.46
N ALA A 39 16.51 -5.04 -4.34
CA ALA A 39 15.98 -5.32 -3.01
C ALA A 39 14.71 -4.51 -2.74
N VAL A 40 14.71 -3.24 -3.17
CA VAL A 40 13.52 -2.38 -3.09
C VAL A 40 12.38 -2.96 -3.91
N ALA A 41 12.62 -3.31 -5.18
CA ALA A 41 11.62 -3.86 -6.08
C ALA A 41 10.97 -5.11 -5.48
N GLN A 42 11.77 -6.04 -4.96
CA GLN A 42 11.26 -7.30 -4.43
C GLN A 42 10.41 -7.11 -3.16
N GLN A 43 10.83 -6.23 -2.23
CA GLN A 43 10.01 -5.94 -1.05
C GLN A 43 8.79 -5.08 -1.35
N ALA A 44 8.91 -4.14 -2.28
CA ALA A 44 7.79 -3.32 -2.73
C ALA A 44 6.71 -4.21 -3.34
N GLU A 45 7.08 -5.13 -4.24
CA GLU A 45 6.15 -6.07 -4.87
C GLU A 45 5.39 -6.88 -3.81
N ASP A 46 6.08 -7.43 -2.82
CA ASP A 46 5.47 -8.22 -1.74
C ASP A 46 4.53 -7.36 -0.86
N ALA A 47 4.95 -6.14 -0.52
CA ALA A 47 4.17 -5.22 0.29
C ALA A 47 2.89 -4.74 -0.44
N TYR A 48 2.99 -4.38 -1.72
CA TYR A 48 1.83 -4.02 -2.53
C TYR A 48 0.93 -5.22 -2.81
N ALA A 49 1.49 -6.42 -3.04
CA ALA A 49 0.70 -7.63 -3.23
C ALA A 49 -0.12 -7.99 -2.00
N THR A 50 0.37 -7.67 -0.79
CA THR A 50 -0.36 -7.86 0.48
C THR A 50 -1.65 -7.06 0.55
N ILE A 51 -1.71 -5.89 -0.08
CA ILE A 51 -2.90 -5.04 -0.18
C ILE A 51 -3.67 -5.23 -1.50
N GLY A 52 -3.32 -6.28 -2.27
CA GLY A 52 -3.97 -6.60 -3.55
C GLY A 52 -3.55 -5.73 -4.73
N VAL A 53 -2.51 -4.90 -4.58
CA VAL A 53 -1.96 -4.09 -5.67
C VAL A 53 -0.86 -4.87 -6.38
N ARG A 54 -0.94 -4.95 -7.71
CA ARG A 54 0.12 -5.53 -8.54
C ARG A 54 0.68 -4.47 -9.46
N LEU A 55 1.95 -4.14 -9.28
CA LEU A 55 2.69 -3.23 -10.14
C LEU A 55 3.23 -3.99 -11.36
N THR A 56 3.34 -3.32 -12.49
CA THR A 56 4.06 -3.85 -13.65
C THR A 56 5.57 -3.83 -13.39
N GLY A 57 6.33 -4.64 -14.14
CA GLY A 57 7.79 -4.66 -14.01
C GLY A 57 8.45 -3.29 -14.26
N GLU A 58 7.91 -2.48 -15.19
CA GLU A 58 8.35 -1.10 -15.42
C GLU A 58 8.04 -0.20 -14.23
N GLN A 59 6.79 -0.23 -13.73
CA GLN A 59 6.39 0.57 -12.55
C GLN A 59 7.21 0.23 -11.31
N LEU A 60 7.47 -1.07 -11.11
CA LEU A 60 8.26 -1.54 -9.99
C LEU A 60 9.73 -1.11 -10.11
N ALA A 61 10.28 -1.11 -11.32
CA ALA A 61 11.64 -0.64 -11.58
C ALA A 61 11.77 0.88 -11.36
N ASP A 62 10.84 1.68 -11.90
CA ASP A 62 10.82 3.13 -11.70
C ASP A 62 10.61 3.48 -10.23
N TYR A 63 9.70 2.77 -9.55
CA TYR A 63 9.47 2.91 -8.12
C TYR A 63 10.73 2.61 -7.31
N ALA A 64 11.36 1.46 -7.60
CA ALA A 64 12.53 1.01 -6.88
C ALA A 64 13.75 1.92 -7.10
N ASP A 65 13.92 2.46 -8.30
CA ASP A 65 14.93 3.48 -8.57
C ASP A 65 14.66 4.76 -7.77
N ALA A 66 13.41 5.24 -7.75
CA ALA A 66 13.05 6.43 -6.99
C ALA A 66 13.26 6.27 -5.48
N VAL A 67 12.88 5.13 -4.90
CA VAL A 67 13.12 4.84 -3.48
C VAL A 67 14.62 4.69 -3.20
N SER A 68 15.36 3.98 -4.05
CA SER A 68 16.82 3.79 -3.94
C SER A 68 17.56 5.13 -3.95
N THR A 69 17.16 6.05 -4.84
CA THR A 69 17.75 7.39 -5.00
C THR A 69 17.18 8.43 -4.04
N GLY A 70 16.12 8.10 -3.29
CA GLY A 70 15.38 9.04 -2.43
C GLY A 70 14.56 10.08 -3.21
N ALA A 71 14.27 9.83 -4.48
CA ALA A 71 13.42 10.67 -5.30
C ALA A 71 11.93 10.53 -4.94
N ALA A 72 11.16 11.56 -5.27
CA ALA A 72 9.71 11.53 -5.15
C ALA A 72 9.12 10.63 -6.25
N PHE A 73 8.23 9.71 -5.88
CA PHE A 73 7.49 8.86 -6.80
C PHE A 73 6.06 8.75 -6.29
N ASP A 74 5.11 8.98 -7.19
CA ASP A 74 3.68 8.94 -6.86
C ASP A 74 3.13 7.57 -7.23
N ILE A 75 3.14 6.67 -6.26
CA ILE A 75 2.70 5.28 -6.46
C ILE A 75 1.20 5.20 -6.71
N VAL A 76 0.41 6.12 -6.15
CA VAL A 76 -1.04 6.16 -6.34
C VAL A 76 -1.34 6.42 -7.81
N GLN A 77 -0.71 7.44 -8.39
CA GLN A 77 -0.81 7.73 -9.83
C GLN A 77 -0.34 6.55 -10.70
N ALA A 78 0.71 5.84 -10.29
CA ALA A 78 1.19 4.67 -11.02
C ALA A 78 0.14 3.53 -11.03
N VAL A 79 -0.46 3.24 -9.88
CA VAL A 79 -1.47 2.18 -9.72
C VAL A 79 -2.78 2.54 -10.44
N GLU A 80 -3.22 3.79 -10.38
CA GLU A 80 -4.43 4.26 -11.07
C GLU A 80 -4.34 4.11 -12.60
N ARG A 81 -3.15 4.30 -13.19
CA ARG A 81 -2.95 4.14 -14.64
C ARG A 81 -2.98 2.68 -15.12
N SER A 82 -2.98 1.73 -14.19
CA SER A 82 -3.02 0.29 -14.47
C SER A 82 -4.43 -0.30 -14.44
N SER A 83 -5.44 0.49 -14.05
CA SER A 83 -6.85 0.07 -13.89
C SER A 83 -7.74 0.37 -15.10
#